data_AF-A0A090QIY1-F1
#
_entry.id   AF-A0A090QIY1-F1
#
_cell.length_a   1.000
_cell.length_b   1.000
_cell.length_c   1.000
_cell.angle_alpha   90.00
_cell.angle_beta   90.00
_cell.angle_gamma   90.00
#
_symmetry.space_group_name_H-M   'P 1'
#
loop_
_entity.id
_entity.type
_entity.pdbx_description
1 polymer ?
#
loop_
_entity_poly.entity_id
_entity_poly.type
_entity_poly.pdbx_seq_one_letter_code
_entity_poly.pdbx_strand_id
1 'polypeptide(L)'
;MGRESYHIGLSGIIYGLWGYLLVYAIMYRSLKSIVIAIIVMFLYGSFVWGLLPLHEGVSYEGHIFGGLSGGVLGYLYALKDKQHQTAVNKQVR
;
A
#
# COMPACT_ATOMS: atom_id res chain seq x y z
N MET A 1 -12.31 -8.63 32.23
CA MET A 1 -11.17 -9.23 31.51
C MET A 1 -11.23 -8.74 30.05
N GLY A 2 -10.68 -7.56 29.78
CA GLY A 2 -10.58 -7.04 28.42
C GLY A 2 -9.52 -7.84 27.68
N ARG A 3 -9.90 -8.57 26.65
CA ARG A 3 -8.91 -9.23 25.78
C ARG A 3 -8.23 -8.14 24.98
N GLU A 4 -6.90 -8.12 25.03
CA GLU A 4 -6.06 -7.31 24.16
C GLU A 4 -6.22 -7.78 22.71
N SER A 5 -7.24 -7.26 22.04
CA SER A 5 -7.57 -7.56 20.64
C SER A 5 -7.06 -6.45 19.70
N TYR A 6 -5.99 -5.74 20.05
CA TYR A 6 -5.39 -4.72 19.19
C TYR A 6 -4.50 -5.32 18.08
N HIS A 7 -4.09 -6.58 18.21
CA HIS A 7 -3.06 -7.18 17.37
C HIS A 7 -3.57 -7.99 16.16
N ILE A 8 -4.87 -8.33 16.09
CA ILE A 8 -5.38 -9.27 15.06
C ILE A 8 -5.95 -8.54 13.82
N GLY A 9 -6.30 -7.24 13.91
CA GLY A 9 -6.93 -6.50 12.80
C GLY A 9 -6.07 -5.42 12.15
N LEU A 10 -5.13 -4.82 12.88
CA LEU A 10 -4.38 -3.65 12.39
C LEU A 10 -3.40 -4.03 11.27
N SER A 11 -2.88 -5.26 11.29
CA SER A 11 -1.95 -5.72 10.26
C SER A 11 -2.55 -5.65 8.86
N GLY A 12 -3.82 -6.03 8.66
CA GLY A 12 -4.51 -5.89 7.37
C GLY A 12 -4.51 -4.45 6.84
N ILE A 13 -4.66 -3.45 7.73
CA ILE A 13 -4.56 -2.03 7.38
C ILE A 13 -3.14 -1.68 6.93
N ILE A 14 -2.12 -2.16 7.65
CA ILE A 14 -0.72 -1.92 7.25
C ILE A 14 -0.43 -2.55 5.88
N TYR A 15 -0.91 -3.78 5.63
CA TYR A 15 -0.80 -4.40 4.30
C TYR A 15 -1.52 -3.58 3.22
N GLY A 16 -2.66 -2.97 3.55
CA GLY A 16 -3.32 -2.03 2.65
C GLY A 16 -2.50 -0.77 2.36
N LEU A 17 -1.91 -0.14 3.37
CA LEU A 17 -1.02 1.00 3.16
C LEU A 17 0.22 0.61 2.35
N TRP A 18 0.77 -0.57 2.62
CA TRP A 18 1.91 -1.11 1.90
C TRP A 18 1.58 -1.36 0.41
N GLY A 19 0.46 -2.02 0.11
CA GLY A 19 -0.03 -2.23 -1.25
C GLY A 19 -0.35 -0.91 -1.97
N TYR A 20 -0.97 0.04 -1.27
CA TYR A 20 -1.26 1.38 -1.79
C TYR A 20 0.01 2.09 -2.24
N LEU A 21 1.03 2.17 -1.37
CA LEU A 21 2.27 2.89 -1.65
C LEU A 21 3.03 2.29 -2.83
N LEU A 22 3.09 0.95 -2.90
CA LEU A 22 3.75 0.24 -3.99
C LEU A 22 3.11 0.55 -5.33
N VAL A 23 1.79 0.36 -5.44
CA VAL A 23 1.08 0.59 -6.70
C VAL A 23 1.09 2.07 -7.06
N TYR A 24 0.85 2.96 -6.09
CA TYR A 24 0.87 4.40 -6.33
C TYR A 24 2.24 4.88 -6.83
N ALA A 25 3.35 4.42 -6.24
CA ALA A 25 4.69 4.83 -6.67
C ALA A 25 5.01 4.39 -8.10
N ILE A 26 4.68 3.15 -8.46
CA ILE A 26 4.88 2.59 -9.81
C ILE A 26 4.00 3.33 -10.82
N MET A 27 2.75 3.59 -10.45
CA MET A 27 1.77 4.19 -11.35
C MET A 27 2.00 5.69 -11.50
N TYR A 28 2.15 6.46 -10.43
CA TYR A 28 2.33 7.93 -10.48
C TYR A 28 3.68 8.32 -11.12
N ARG A 29 4.73 7.49 -10.98
CA ARG A 29 6.09 7.68 -11.55
C ARG A 29 6.79 8.98 -11.16
N SER A 30 6.51 9.52 -9.97
CA SER A 30 7.30 10.64 -9.45
C SER A 30 8.54 10.15 -8.69
N LEU A 31 9.65 10.86 -8.82
CA LEU A 31 10.90 10.52 -8.12
C LEU A 31 10.68 10.43 -6.59
N LYS A 32 9.88 11.34 -6.02
CA LYS A 32 9.54 11.33 -4.59
C LYS A 32 8.81 10.05 -4.19
N SER A 33 7.78 9.66 -4.96
CA SER A 33 7.00 8.45 -4.68
C SER A 33 7.85 7.18 -4.79
N ILE A 34 8.74 7.12 -5.79
CA ILE A 34 9.65 5.98 -5.98
C ILE A 34 10.63 5.86 -4.81
N VAL A 35 11.24 6.96 -4.37
CA VAL A 35 12.17 6.96 -3.23
C VAL A 35 11.48 6.48 -1.96
N ILE A 36 10.27 7.00 -1.68
CA ILE A 36 9.46 6.57 -0.53
C ILE A 36 9.18 5.06 -0.62
N ALA A 37 8.74 4.56 -1.78
CA ALA A 37 8.47 3.13 -1.95
C ALA A 37 9.72 2.26 -1.77
N ILE A 38 10.89 2.70 -2.26
CA ILE A 38 12.15 1.98 -2.06
C ILE A 38 12.50 1.90 -0.58
N ILE A 39 12.40 3.01 0.17
CA ILE A 39 12.67 3.04 1.61
C ILE A 39 11.72 2.09 2.34
N VAL A 40 10.43 2.16 2.02
CA VAL A 40 9.41 1.28 2.62
C VAL A 40 9.71 -0.18 2.30
N MET A 41 10.09 -0.51 1.07
CA MET A 41 10.43 -1.88 0.68
C MET A 41 11.72 -2.38 1.32
N PHE A 42 12.70 -1.50 1.55
CA PHE A 42 13.92 -1.88 2.25
C PHE A 42 13.64 -2.18 3.73
N LEU A 43 12.87 -1.31 4.41
CA LEU A 43 12.56 -1.46 5.83
C LEU A 43 11.52 -2.55 6.12
N TYR A 44 10.56 -2.74 5.21
CA TYR A 44 9.40 -3.62 5.38
C TYR A 44 9.30 -4.70 4.29
N GLY A 45 10.40 -5.02 3.60
CA GLY A 45 10.40 -6.03 2.52
C GLY A 45 10.00 -7.43 2.99
N SER A 46 10.17 -7.71 4.28
CA SER A 46 9.72 -8.96 4.91
C SER A 46 8.20 -9.13 4.93
N PHE A 47 7.41 -8.10 4.64
CA PHE A 47 5.94 -8.18 4.57
C PHE A 47 5.46 -9.19 3.52
N VAL A 48 6.26 -9.45 2.49
CA VAL A 48 5.94 -10.48 1.49
C VAL A 48 5.69 -11.84 2.16
N TRP A 49 6.42 -12.17 3.23
CA TRP A 49 6.26 -13.43 3.95
C TRP A 49 4.95 -13.54 4.74
N GLY A 50 4.37 -12.42 5.18
CA GLY A 50 3.09 -12.45 5.88
C GLY A 50 1.88 -12.59 4.96
N LEU A 51 2.08 -12.62 3.64
CA LEU A 51 1.05 -13.04 2.68
C LEU A 51 0.92 -14.57 2.59
N LEU A 52 1.89 -15.30 3.14
CA LEU A 52 1.91 -16.76 3.11
C LEU A 52 1.37 -17.34 4.43
N PRO A 53 0.73 -18.52 4.39
CA PRO A 53 0.22 -19.21 5.58
C PRO A 53 1.36 -19.91 6.33
N LEU A 54 2.34 -19.16 6.83
CA LEU A 54 3.55 -19.70 7.48
C LEU A 54 3.42 -19.87 9.00
N HIS A 55 2.47 -19.19 9.64
CA HIS A 55 2.31 -19.18 11.10
C HIS A 55 0.84 -19.41 11.47
N GLU A 56 0.59 -20.38 12.35
CA GLU A 56 -0.74 -20.60 12.91
C GLU A 56 -1.16 -19.40 13.77
N GLY A 57 -2.41 -18.95 13.60
CA GLY A 57 -2.96 -17.79 14.31
C GLY A 57 -2.79 -16.43 13.61
N VAL A 58 -2.11 -16.38 12.45
CA VAL A 58 -2.02 -15.18 11.61
C VAL A 58 -3.07 -15.23 10.49
N SER A 59 -3.88 -14.17 10.35
CA SER A 59 -4.84 -14.06 9.24
C SER A 59 -4.14 -13.53 7.98
N TYR A 60 -3.51 -14.45 7.24
CA TYR A 60 -2.89 -14.15 5.95
C TYR A 60 -3.93 -13.70 4.91
N GLU A 61 -5.20 -14.16 5.00
CA GLU A 61 -6.28 -13.66 4.15
C GLU A 61 -6.51 -12.17 4.37
N GLY A 62 -6.53 -11.72 5.64
CA GLY A 62 -6.65 -10.31 5.99
C GLY A 62 -5.51 -9.45 5.42
N HIS A 63 -4.29 -9.99 5.40
CA HIS A 63 -3.14 -9.33 4.77
C HIS A 63 -3.29 -9.23 3.25
N ILE A 64 -3.72 -10.31 2.59
CA ILE A 64 -3.95 -10.34 1.15
C ILE A 64 -5.05 -9.36 0.74
N PHE A 65 -6.22 -9.41 1.40
CA PHE A 65 -7.32 -8.50 1.11
C PHE A 65 -6.98 -7.05 1.46
N GLY A 66 -6.23 -6.83 2.53
CA GLY A 66 -5.64 -5.53 2.85
C GLY A 66 -4.77 -5.02 1.69
N GLY A 67 -3.75 -5.77 1.32
CA GLY A 67 -2.83 -5.45 0.22
C GLY A 67 -3.52 -5.22 -1.12
N LEU A 68 -4.50 -6.05 -1.48
CA LEU A 68 -5.28 -5.90 -2.71
C LEU A 68 -6.13 -4.62 -2.70
N SER A 69 -6.89 -4.36 -1.63
CA SER A 69 -7.71 -3.15 -1.53
C SER A 69 -6.85 -1.89 -1.56
N GLY A 70 -5.72 -1.91 -0.85
CA GLY A 70 -4.70 -0.88 -0.90
C GLY A 70 -4.15 -0.64 -2.30
N GLY A 71 -3.74 -1.71 -3.00
CA GLY A 71 -3.22 -1.64 -4.36
C GLY A 71 -4.23 -1.06 -5.36
N VAL A 72 -5.50 -1.46 -5.26
CA VAL A 72 -6.59 -0.90 -6.07
C VAL A 72 -6.72 0.61 -5.82
N LEU A 73 -6.73 1.04 -4.55
CA LEU A 73 -6.76 2.47 -4.21
C LEU A 73 -5.53 3.20 -4.77
N GLY A 74 -4.33 2.64 -4.63
CA GLY A 74 -3.08 3.22 -5.13
C GLY A 74 -3.13 3.45 -6.65
N TYR A 75 -3.69 2.50 -7.39
CA TYR A 75 -3.91 2.62 -8.83
C TYR A 75 -4.87 3.78 -9.17
N LEU A 76 -6.05 3.80 -8.54
CA LEU A 76 -7.09 4.79 -8.81
C LEU A 76 -6.62 6.22 -8.50
N TYR A 77 -5.98 6.42 -7.33
CA TYR A 77 -5.46 7.73 -6.95
C TYR A 77 -4.29 8.16 -7.82
N ALA A 78 -3.40 7.25 -8.22
CA ALA A 78 -2.32 7.59 -9.14
C ALA A 78 -2.83 8.06 -10.51
N LEU A 79 -3.90 7.44 -11.04
CA LEU A 79 -4.53 7.88 -12.28
C LEU A 79 -5.17 9.27 -12.13
N LYS A 80 -5.94 9.46 -11.05
CA LYS A 80 -6.60 10.73 -10.76
C LYS A 80 -5.58 11.87 -10.62
N ASP A 81 -4.52 11.66 -9.85
CA ASP A 81 -3.50 12.67 -9.61
C ASP A 81 -2.70 13.02 -10.87
N LYS A 82 -2.42 12.03 -11.73
CA LYS A 82 -1.81 12.28 -13.05
C LYS A 82 -2.69 13.12 -13.96
N GLN A 83 -4.00 12.84 -13.98
CA GLN A 83 -4.96 13.62 -14.76
C GLN A 83 -5.00 15.07 -14.28
N HIS A 84 -5.07 15.29 -12.96
CA HIS A 84 -5.02 16.62 -12.37
C HIS A 84 -3.73 17.36 -12.72
N GLN A 85 -2.57 16.72 -12.59
CA GLN A 85 -1.28 17.33 -12.94
C GLN A 85 -1.20 17.70 -14.42
N THR A 86 -1.74 16.87 -15.31
CA THR A 86 -1.78 17.14 -16.75
C THR A 86 -2.70 18.31 -17.08
N ALA A 87 -3.86 18.40 -16.43
CA ALA A 87 -4.80 19.51 -16.62
C ALA A 87 -4.21 20.85 -16.15
N VAL A 88 -3.57 20.88 -14.97
CA VAL A 88 -2.88 22.08 -14.45
C VAL A 88 -1.77 22.52 -15.42
N ASN A 89 -0.94 21.59 -15.89
CA ASN A 89 0.14 21.92 -16.84
C ASN A 89 -0.37 22.50 -18.18
N LYS A 90 -1.60 22.16 -18.60
CA LYS A 90 -2.22 22.72 -19.81
C LYS A 90 -2.74 24.14 -19.60
N GLN A 91 -3.13 24.52 -18.38
CA GLN A 91 -3.62 25.87 -18.07
C GLN A 91 -2.48 26.90 -17.90
N VAL A 92 -1.29 26.43 -17.53
CA VAL A 92 -0.10 27.29 -17.34
C VAL A 92 0.66 27.53 -18.65
N ARG A 93 0.35 26.76 -19.70
CA ARG A 93 0.87 26.96 -21.07
C ARG A 93 -0.07 27.85 -21.87
#